data_AF-A0A5Q0H5Y8-F1
#
_entry.id   AF-A0A5Q0H5Y8-F1
#
_cell.length_a   1.000
_cell.length_b   1.000
_cell.length_c   1.000
_cell.angle_alpha   90.00
_cell.angle_beta   90.00
_cell.angle_gamma   90.00
#
_symmetry.space_group_name_H-M   'P 1'
#
loop_
_entity.id
_entity.type
_entity.pdbx_description
1 polymer ?
#
loop_
_entity_poly.entity_id
_entity_poly.type
_entity_poly.pdbx_seq_one_letter_code
_entity_poly.pdbx_strand_id
1 'polypeptide(L)'
;MTEREPLDLGATEFSAEEEARVRREHDLDRPEVFDRRNGIDERAGTRASLLPEEAGTGSADPEAQAREVLRDSDVRTEIPGSAPDTMIERRASDEHG
;
A
#
# COMPACT_ATOMS: atom_id res chain seq x y z
N MET A 1 35.38 -1.10 -12.09
CA MET A 1 34.14 -0.53 -11.54
C MET A 1 33.01 -1.21 -12.27
N THR A 2 32.40 -2.24 -11.69
CA THR A 2 31.18 -2.84 -12.26
C THR A 2 30.03 -1.89 -11.96
N GLU A 3 29.65 -1.11 -12.98
CA GLU A 3 28.40 -0.37 -13.00
C GLU A 3 27.29 -1.42 -12.89
N ARG A 4 26.75 -1.58 -11.68
CA ARG A 4 25.59 -2.44 -11.44
C ARG A 4 24.40 -1.73 -12.05
N GLU A 5 24.12 -2.05 -13.31
CA GLU A 5 22.90 -1.61 -13.99
C GLU A 5 21.71 -1.93 -13.07
N PRO A 6 20.85 -0.94 -12.75
CA PRO A 6 19.64 -1.21 -11.99
C PRO A 6 18.82 -2.26 -12.75
N LEU A 7 18.22 -3.20 -12.02
CA LEU A 7 17.29 -4.16 -12.62
C LEU A 7 16.15 -3.36 -13.26
N ASP A 8 16.06 -3.40 -14.60
CA ASP A 8 14.90 -2.91 -15.32
C ASP A 8 13.74 -3.88 -15.07
N LEU A 9 12.88 -3.52 -14.12
CA LEU A 9 11.69 -4.29 -13.76
C LEU A 9 10.54 -4.10 -14.76
N GLY A 10 10.77 -3.37 -15.87
CA GLY A 10 9.74 -2.94 -16.81
C GLY A 10 8.93 -1.76 -16.26
N ALA A 11 8.24 -1.04 -17.15
CA ALA A 11 7.33 0.03 -16.73
C ALA A 11 6.19 -0.58 -15.89
N THR A 12 6.18 -0.28 -14.58
CA THR A 12 5.07 -0.60 -13.69
C THR A 12 3.95 0.45 -13.77
N GLU A 13 4.13 1.47 -14.61
CA GLU A 13 3.18 2.55 -14.83
C GLU A 13 2.12 2.11 -15.84
N PHE A 14 0.87 2.00 -15.40
CA PHE A 14 -0.26 1.79 -16.29
C PHE A 14 -0.47 3.03 -17.16
N SER A 15 -0.86 2.85 -18.42
CA SER A 15 -1.45 3.97 -19.17
C SER A 15 -2.74 4.43 -18.48
N ALA A 16 -3.15 5.68 -18.68
CA ALA A 16 -4.37 6.21 -18.06
C ALA A 16 -5.63 5.38 -18.36
N GLU A 17 -5.71 4.78 -19.56
CA GLU A 17 -6.81 3.90 -19.94
C GLU A 17 -6.76 2.56 -19.21
N GLU A 18 -5.56 2.02 -19.00
CA GLU A 18 -5.35 0.77 -18.25
C GLU A 18 -5.58 0.98 -16.77
N GLU A 19 -5.12 2.10 -16.20
CA GLU A 19 -5.40 2.48 -14.81
C GLU A 19 -6.92 2.59 -14.59
N ALA A 20 -7.64 3.28 -15.48
CA ALA A 20 -9.10 3.39 -15.41
C ALA A 20 -9.82 2.03 -15.59
N ARG A 21 -9.22 1.08 -16.31
CA ARG A 21 -9.75 -0.29 -16.42
C ARG A 21 -9.54 -1.04 -15.11
N VAL A 22 -8.31 -1.04 -14.58
CA VAL A 22 -7.94 -1.72 -13.33
C VAL A 22 -8.74 -1.16 -12.15
N ARG A 23 -8.90 0.17 -12.06
CA ARG A 23 -9.72 0.81 -11.02
C ARG A 23 -11.16 0.32 -11.03
N ARG A 24 -11.77 0.14 -12.20
CA ARG A 24 -13.13 -0.41 -12.32
C ARG A 24 -13.19 -1.90 -12.03
N GLU A 25 -12.20 -2.66 -12.47
CA GLU A 25 -12.12 -4.10 -12.23
C GLU A 25 -11.97 -4.45 -10.75
N HIS A 26 -11.21 -3.63 -10.01
CA HIS A 26 -10.96 -3.82 -8.59
C HIS A 26 -11.86 -2.95 -7.68
N ASP A 27 -12.94 -2.37 -8.21
CA ASP A 27 -13.89 -1.54 -7.44
C ASP A 27 -13.26 -0.31 -6.73
N LEU A 28 -12.11 0.20 -7.20
CA LEU A 28 -11.44 1.36 -6.62
C LEU A 28 -12.21 2.68 -6.82
N ASP A 29 -13.13 2.71 -7.79
CA ASP A 29 -14.06 3.82 -7.99
C ASP A 29 -15.32 3.73 -7.10
N ARG A 30 -15.47 2.63 -6.35
CA ARG A 30 -16.58 2.34 -5.44
C ARG A 30 -16.04 1.91 -4.08
N PRO A 31 -15.49 2.85 -3.29
CA PRO A 31 -14.82 2.54 -2.03
C PRO A 31 -15.71 1.75 -1.07
N GLU A 32 -17.03 2.01 -1.02
CA GLU A 32 -17.94 1.23 -0.15
C GLU A 32 -18.09 -0.24 -0.56
N VAL A 33 -17.91 -0.58 -1.85
CA VAL A 33 -17.95 -1.96 -2.34
C VAL A 33 -16.65 -2.67 -2.03
N PHE A 34 -15.52 -1.99 -2.29
CA PHE A 34 -14.18 -2.46 -1.96
C PHE A 34 -14.05 -2.75 -0.47
N ASP A 35 -14.50 -1.81 0.38
CA ASP A 35 -14.42 -1.92 1.84
C ASP A 35 -15.18 -3.12 2.36
N ARG A 36 -16.40 -3.32 1.86
CA ARG A 36 -17.24 -4.44 2.25
C ARG A 36 -16.64 -5.77 1.80
N ARG A 37 -16.06 -5.84 0.60
CA ARG A 37 -15.42 -7.06 0.08
C ARG A 37 -14.19 -7.44 0.90
N ASN A 38 -13.39 -6.46 1.29
CA ASN A 38 -12.13 -6.64 2.00
C ASN A 38 -12.25 -6.60 3.54
N GLY A 39 -13.47 -6.44 4.07
CA GLY A 39 -13.72 -6.38 5.51
C GLY A 39 -12.98 -5.21 6.17
N ILE A 40 -12.92 -4.05 5.51
CA ILE A 40 -12.12 -2.92 5.99
C ILE A 40 -12.66 -2.40 7.33
N ASP A 41 -13.98 -2.30 7.51
CA ASP A 41 -14.58 -1.82 8.76
C ASP A 41 -14.30 -2.73 9.96
N GLU A 42 -14.40 -4.05 9.79
CA GLU A 42 -14.10 -5.03 10.85
C GLU A 42 -12.60 -5.06 11.19
N ARG A 43 -11.73 -4.95 10.19
CA ARG A 43 -10.27 -4.95 10.37
C ARG A 43 -9.76 -3.64 10.95
N ALA A 44 -10.42 -2.51 10.66
CA ALA A 44 -10.01 -1.19 11.12
C ALA A 44 -10.06 -1.10 12.65
N GLY A 45 -11.13 -1.57 13.30
CA GLY A 45 -11.20 -1.59 14.77
C GLY A 45 -10.09 -2.42 15.42
N THR A 46 -9.78 -3.59 14.83
CA THR A 46 -8.67 -4.42 15.31
C THR A 46 -7.33 -3.71 15.13
N ARG A 47 -7.08 -3.11 13.96
CA ARG A 47 -5.81 -2.44 13.68
C ARG A 47 -5.63 -1.15 14.48
N ALA A 48 -6.69 -0.38 14.72
CA ALA A 48 -6.66 0.79 15.59
C ALA A 48 -6.23 0.41 17.02
N SER A 49 -6.64 -0.77 17.52
CA SER A 49 -6.21 -1.25 18.83
C SER A 49 -4.71 -1.60 18.91
N LEU A 50 -4.07 -1.86 17.75
CA LEU A 50 -2.64 -2.18 17.64
C LEU A 50 -1.75 -0.93 17.51
N LEU A 51 -2.34 0.27 17.54
CA LEU A 51 -1.63 1.55 17.44
C LEU A 51 -1.65 2.32 18.78
N PRO A 52 -1.15 1.74 19.89
CA PRO A 52 -1.20 2.39 21.20
C PRO A 52 -0.34 3.66 21.25
N GLU A 53 0.74 3.76 20.45
CA GLU A 53 1.48 5.01 20.27
C GLU A 53 0.64 6.16 19.71
N GLU A 54 -0.37 5.89 18.86
CA GLU A 54 -1.23 6.92 18.27
C GLU A 54 -2.31 7.44 19.21
N ALA A 55 -2.66 6.64 20.23
CA ALA A 55 -3.48 7.10 21.35
C ALA A 55 -2.75 8.15 22.20
N GLY A 56 -1.41 8.14 22.21
CA GLY A 56 -0.57 9.11 22.92
C GLY A 56 -0.27 10.38 22.14
N THR A 57 -0.26 10.33 20.79
CA THR A 57 0.05 11.47 19.92
C THR A 57 -1.16 12.29 19.51
N GLY A 58 -2.38 11.83 19.82
CA GLY A 58 -3.62 12.56 19.55
C GLY A 58 -4.07 12.48 18.10
N SER A 59 -3.96 11.30 17.47
CA SER A 59 -4.60 11.07 16.16
C SER A 59 -6.10 11.38 16.27
N ALA A 60 -6.61 12.20 15.35
CA ALA A 60 -7.99 12.70 15.43
C ALA A 60 -9.03 11.57 15.29
N ASP A 61 -8.66 10.48 14.62
CA ASP A 61 -9.46 9.27 14.48
C ASP A 61 -8.55 8.08 14.08
N PRO A 62 -8.09 7.26 15.04
CA PRO A 62 -7.21 6.12 14.76
C PRO A 62 -7.90 5.03 13.93
N GLU A 63 -9.24 4.96 13.95
CA GLU A 63 -10.00 4.01 13.15
C GLU A 63 -10.05 4.45 11.69
N ALA A 64 -10.23 5.75 11.42
CA ALA A 64 -10.13 6.31 10.07
C ALA A 64 -8.72 6.10 9.48
N GLN A 65 -7.68 6.33 10.26
CA GLN A 65 -6.29 6.08 9.84
C GLN A 65 -6.05 4.59 9.55
N ALA A 66 -6.56 3.70 10.41
CA ALA A 66 -6.48 2.26 10.17
C ALA A 66 -7.20 1.83 8.87
N ARG A 67 -8.38 2.40 8.57
CA ARG A 67 -9.09 2.15 7.30
C ARG A 67 -8.26 2.53 6.09
N GLU A 68 -7.65 3.72 6.10
CA GLU A 68 -6.85 4.20 4.97
C GLU A 68 -5.66 3.27 4.69
N VAL A 69 -4.92 2.90 5.74
CA VAL A 69 -3.77 1.99 5.63
C VAL A 69 -4.20 0.61 5.13
N LEU A 70 -5.33 0.07 5.60
CA LEU A 70 -5.83 -1.22 5.15
C LEU A 70 -6.27 -1.18 3.69
N ARG A 71 -6.99 -0.13 3.27
CA ARG A 71 -7.38 0.04 1.86
C ARG A 71 -6.16 0.06 0.96
N ASP A 72 -5.19 0.90 1.28
CA ASP A 72 -3.95 1.03 0.54
C ASP A 72 -3.14 -0.29 0.49
N SER A 73 -3.11 -1.03 1.60
CA SER A 73 -2.48 -2.36 1.64
C SER A 73 -3.19 -3.39 0.77
N ASP A 74 -4.52 -3.44 0.79
CA ASP A 74 -5.30 -4.38 -0.02
C ASP A 74 -5.20 -4.02 -1.51
N VAL A 75 -5.19 -2.73 -1.86
CA VAL A 75 -4.93 -2.27 -3.24
C VAL A 75 -3.60 -2.78 -3.77
N ARG A 76 -2.50 -2.64 -3.01
CA ARG A 76 -1.19 -3.17 -3.42
C ARG A 76 -1.14 -4.69 -3.50
N THR A 77 -1.98 -5.37 -2.73
CA THR A 77 -2.06 -6.83 -2.73
C THR A 77 -2.81 -7.33 -3.97
N GLU A 78 -3.88 -6.64 -4.35
CA GLU A 78 -4.73 -7.01 -5.48
C GLU A 78 -4.16 -6.56 -6.83
N ILE A 79 -3.43 -5.46 -6.88
CA ILE A 79 -2.91 -4.86 -8.11
C ILE A 79 -1.37 -4.88 -8.07
N PRO A 80 -0.74 -5.88 -8.73
CA PRO A 80 0.70 -5.90 -8.92
C PRO A 80 1.10 -4.66 -9.72
N GLY A 81 1.79 -3.70 -9.09
CA GLY A 81 2.16 -2.41 -9.69
C GLY A 81 1.55 -1.18 -9.00
N SER A 82 0.58 -1.34 -8.10
CA SER A 82 0.10 -0.22 -7.26
C SER A 82 1.04 0.14 -6.11
N ALA A 83 2.09 -0.64 -5.87
CA ALA A 83 3.15 -0.21 -4.97
C ALA A 83 3.89 0.96 -5.64
N PRO A 84 4.06 2.11 -4.95
CA PRO A 84 4.94 3.15 -5.47
C PRO A 84 6.33 2.54 -5.69
N ASP A 85 7.04 3.01 -6.71
CA ASP A 85 8.41 2.57 -7.01
C ASP A 85 9.33 2.96 -5.85
N THR A 86 9.34 2.14 -4.81
CA THR A 86 10.28 2.27 -3.71
C THR A 86 11.55 1.61 -4.19
N MET A 87 12.48 2.44 -4.68
CA MET A 87 13.84 2.06 -4.99
C MET A 87 14.42 1.32 -3.78
N ILE A 88 14.47 -0.02 -3.82
CA ILE A 88 15.10 -0.82 -2.77
C ILE A 88 16.61 -0.64 -2.96
N GLU A 89 17.16 0.41 -2.35
CA GLU A 89 18.60 0.54 -2.22
C GLU A 89 19.07 -0.57 -1.28
N ARG A 90 19.55 -1.68 -1.86
CA ARG A 90 20.20 -2.75 -1.12
C ARG A 90 21.43 -2.15 -0.46
N ARG A 91 21.31 -1.66 0.79
CA ARG A 91 22.47 -1.43 1.65
C ARG A 91 23.23 -2.75 1.66
N ALA A 92 24.44 -2.74 1.11
CA ALA A 92 25.35 -3.85 1.25
C ALA A 92 25.56 -4.05 2.76
N SER A 93 25.01 -5.13 3.30
CA SER A 93 25.27 -5.59 4.66
C SER A 93 26.66 -6.20 4.69
N ASP A 94 27.69 -5.36 4.52
CA ASP A 94 29.08 -5.74 4.63
C ASP A 94 29.78 -4.54 5.27
N GLU A 95 29.81 -4.52 6.61
CA GLU A 95 30.79 -3.82 7.49
C GLU A 95 30.29 -3.87 8.97
N HIS A 96 30.15 -5.08 9.51
CA HIS A 96 30.31 -5.30 10.95
C HIS A 96 31.13 -6.58 11.14
N GLY A 97 32.44 -6.39 11.28
CA GLY A 97 33.43 -7.39 11.68
C GLY A 97 34.42 -6.74 12.63
#